data_AF-A0AB73G053-F1
#
_entry.id   AF-A0AB73G053-F1
#
_cell.length_a   1.000
_cell.length_b   1.000
_cell.length_c   1.000
_cell.angle_alpha   90.00
_cell.angle_beta   90.00
_cell.angle_gamma   90.00
#
_symmetry.space_group_name_H-M   'P 1'
#
loop_
_entity.id
_entity.type
_entity.pdbx_description
1 polymer ?
#
loop_
_entity_poly.entity_id
_entity_poly.type
_entity_poly.pdbx_seq_one_letter_code
_entity_poly.pdbx_strand_id
1 'polypeptide(L)'
;MTSDRRDRSRGFTLIEILVALSILALLATVAFPLTELASRREREQELRRALREIRAAIDAYKRDADAGKIAVNADRSGYPPTLDALVEGVDDATDLSGERKLYFLRRIPRDPMCGCPDELPEKTWALRSYESSPQDPREGDDVFDVASKSSLEALDGTHYKDW
;
A
#
# COMPACT_ATOMS: atom_id res chain seq x y z
N MET A 1 -16.84 -71.75 -19.68
CA MET A 1 -15.49 -71.47 -20.22
C MET A 1 -15.31 -69.96 -20.25
N THR A 2 -14.90 -69.35 -19.14
CA THR A 2 -14.67 -67.90 -19.02
C THR A 2 -13.18 -67.71 -18.78
N SER A 3 -12.47 -67.20 -19.78
CA SER A 3 -11.05 -66.89 -19.70
C SER A 3 -10.88 -65.59 -18.92
N ASP A 4 -10.41 -65.71 -17.68
CA ASP A 4 -10.02 -64.58 -16.84
C ASP A 4 -8.68 -64.03 -17.34
N ARG A 5 -8.73 -62.90 -18.07
CA ARG A 5 -7.54 -62.16 -18.49
C ARG A 5 -7.01 -61.45 -17.25
N ARG A 6 -5.99 -62.04 -16.60
CA ARG A 6 -5.16 -61.31 -15.64
C ARG A 6 -4.48 -60.15 -16.36
N ASP A 7 -5.00 -58.96 -16.10
CA ASP A 7 -4.33 -57.73 -16.46
C ASP A 7 -3.03 -57.67 -15.66
N ARG A 8 -1.89 -57.78 -16.36
CA ARG A 8 -0.58 -57.71 -15.72
C ARG A 8 -0.36 -56.26 -15.34
N SER A 9 -0.66 -55.92 -14.09
CA SER A 9 -0.31 -54.65 -13.48
C SER A 9 1.20 -54.43 -13.62
N ARG A 10 1.59 -53.60 -14.59
CA ARG A 10 2.97 -53.17 -14.79
C ARG A 10 3.31 -52.19 -13.66
N GLY A 11 4.33 -52.51 -12.88
CA GLY A 11 4.90 -51.59 -11.88
C GLY A 11 5.81 -50.55 -12.53
N PHE A 12 6.04 -49.44 -11.83
CA PHE A 12 6.93 -48.37 -12.28
C PHE A 12 8.40 -48.79 -12.16
N THR A 13 9.20 -48.39 -13.15
CA THR A 13 10.65 -48.56 -13.10
C THR A 13 11.32 -47.42 -12.34
N LEU A 14 12.52 -47.67 -11.82
CA LEU A 14 13.35 -46.63 -11.17
C LEU A 14 13.64 -45.46 -12.14
N ILE A 15 13.79 -45.77 -13.43
CA ILE A 15 13.99 -44.79 -14.50
C ILE A 15 12.73 -43.92 -14.69
N GLU A 16 11.54 -44.51 -14.71
CA GLU A 16 10.27 -43.75 -14.80
C GLU A 16 10.10 -42.77 -13.64
N ILE A 17 10.41 -43.19 -12.42
CA ILE A 17 10.34 -42.32 -11.25
C ILE A 17 11.38 -41.19 -11.36
N LEU A 18 12.60 -41.48 -11.81
CA LEU A 18 13.63 -40.44 -12.01
C LEU A 18 13.24 -39.43 -13.10
N VAL A 19 12.66 -39.89 -14.22
CA VAL A 19 12.17 -39.01 -15.29
C VAL A 19 10.97 -38.18 -14.82
N ALA A 20 10.03 -38.77 -14.11
CA ALA A 20 8.87 -38.04 -13.58
C ALA A 20 9.31 -36.96 -12.56
N LEU A 21 10.21 -37.31 -11.64
CA LEU A 21 10.73 -36.37 -10.64
C LEU A 21 11.57 -35.26 -11.27
N SER A 22 12.34 -35.54 -12.32
CA SER A 22 13.14 -34.52 -13.01
C SER A 22 12.25 -33.52 -13.76
N ILE A 23 11.20 -33.99 -14.43
CA ILE A 23 10.19 -33.12 -15.05
C ILE A 23 9.47 -32.29 -13.98
N LEU A 24 9.07 -32.90 -12.86
CA LEU A 24 8.43 -32.18 -11.75
C LEU A 24 9.34 -31.07 -11.20
N ALA A 25 10.62 -31.37 -10.97
CA ALA A 25 11.60 -30.41 -10.48
C ALA A 25 11.80 -29.25 -11.48
N LEU A 26 11.87 -29.55 -12.78
CA LEU A 26 11.98 -28.54 -13.84
C LEU A 26 10.74 -27.65 -13.93
N LEU A 27 9.54 -28.21 -13.76
CA LEU A 27 8.30 -27.42 -13.76
C LEU A 27 8.22 -26.50 -12.54
N ALA A 28 8.67 -26.98 -11.38
CA ALA A 28 8.67 -26.20 -10.14
C ALA A 28 9.56 -24.95 -10.23
N THR A 29 10.70 -25.00 -10.93
CA THR A 29 11.59 -23.82 -11.08
C THR A 29 11.00 -22.71 -11.95
N VAL A 30 10.16 -23.05 -12.93
CA VAL A 30 9.53 -22.06 -13.83
C VAL A 30 8.32 -21.38 -13.17
N ALA A 31 7.60 -22.07 -12.28
CA ALA A 31 6.37 -21.55 -11.67
C ALA A 31 6.62 -20.42 -10.64
N PHE A 32 7.70 -20.51 -9.86
CA PHE A 32 8.00 -19.58 -8.75
C PHE A 32 8.27 -18.11 -9.16
N PRO A 33 9.08 -17.79 -10.18
CA PRO A 33 9.36 -16.39 -10.53
C PRO A 33 8.13 -15.62 -11.03
N LEU A 34 7.11 -16.32 -11.56
CA LEU A 34 5.88 -15.68 -12.05
C LEU A 34 4.99 -15.18 -10.90
N THR A 35 4.95 -15.90 -9.77
CA THR A 35 4.13 -15.51 -8.62
C THR A 35 4.70 -14.28 -7.92
N GLU A 36 6.03 -14.17 -7.81
CA GLU A 36 6.68 -13.02 -7.19
C GLU A 36 6.45 -11.73 -8.01
N LEU A 37 6.57 -11.83 -9.33
CA LEU A 37 6.31 -10.70 -10.23
C LEU A 37 4.85 -10.24 -10.18
N ALA A 38 3.91 -11.19 -10.12
CA ALA A 38 2.48 -10.87 -9.97
C ALA A 38 2.20 -10.17 -8.64
N SER A 39 2.73 -10.70 -7.53
CA SER A 39 2.56 -10.09 -6.20
C SER A 39 3.19 -8.70 -6.14
N ARG A 40 4.37 -8.50 -6.73
CA ARG A 40 5.01 -7.19 -6.80
C ARG A 40 4.17 -6.18 -7.57
N ARG A 41 3.62 -6.55 -8.73
CA ARG A 41 2.71 -5.68 -9.51
C ARG A 41 1.47 -5.30 -8.72
N GLU A 42 0.88 -6.25 -8.00
CA GLU A 42 -0.28 -6.00 -7.15
C GLU A 42 0.06 -4.99 -6.05
N ARG A 43 1.14 -5.21 -5.29
CA ARG A 43 1.61 -4.28 -4.26
C ARG A 43 1.91 -2.89 -4.82
N GLU A 44 2.49 -2.79 -6.02
CA GLU A 44 2.74 -1.50 -6.68
C GLU A 44 1.45 -0.76 -7.07
N GLN A 45 0.43 -1.50 -7.52
CA GLN A 45 -0.88 -0.91 -7.83
C GLN A 45 -1.59 -0.44 -6.56
N GLU A 46 -1.51 -1.24 -5.49
CA GLU A 46 -2.02 -0.87 -4.17
C GLU A 46 -1.31 0.36 -3.62
N LEU A 47 0.02 0.44 -3.73
CA LEU A 47 0.81 1.59 -3.29
C LEU A 47 0.37 2.86 -4.01
N ARG A 48 0.32 2.84 -5.34
CA ARG A 48 -0.12 3.98 -6.14
C ARG A 48 -1.56 4.39 -5.83
N ARG A 49 -2.43 3.43 -5.53
CA ARG A 49 -3.81 3.69 -5.11
C ARG A 49 -3.85 4.37 -3.73
N ALA A 50 -3.12 3.84 -2.76
CA ALA A 50 -3.05 4.37 -1.40
C ALA A 50 -2.46 5.80 -1.39
N LEU A 51 -1.37 6.04 -2.12
CA LEU A 51 -0.78 7.37 -2.27
C LEU A 51 -1.78 8.38 -2.84
N ARG A 52 -2.49 8.03 -3.92
CA ARG A 52 -3.52 8.90 -4.49
C ARG A 52 -4.68 9.16 -3.52
N GLU A 53 -5.11 8.14 -2.79
CA GLU A 53 -6.19 8.25 -1.80
C GLU A 53 -5.81 9.20 -0.66
N ILE A 54 -4.62 9.03 -0.07
CA ILE A 54 -4.14 9.88 1.01
C ILE A 54 -3.89 11.31 0.52
N ARG A 55 -3.16 11.50 -0.59
CA ARG A 55 -2.87 12.83 -1.15
C ARG A 55 -4.14 13.60 -1.50
N ALA A 56 -5.14 12.93 -2.11
CA ALA A 56 -6.43 13.57 -2.40
C ALA A 56 -7.19 14.00 -1.13
N ALA A 57 -7.07 13.24 -0.04
CA ALA A 57 -7.66 13.61 1.24
C ALA A 57 -6.92 14.79 1.91
N ILE A 58 -5.59 14.83 1.84
CA ILE A 58 -4.77 15.98 2.28
C ILE A 58 -5.16 17.24 1.49
N ASP A 59 -5.26 17.15 0.17
CA ASP A 59 -5.67 18.26 -0.69
C ASP A 59 -7.11 18.70 -0.43
N ALA A 60 -8.02 17.78 -0.09
CA ALA A 60 -9.38 18.11 0.30
C ALA A 60 -9.41 18.84 1.65
N TYR A 61 -8.61 18.39 2.63
CA TYR A 61 -8.46 19.07 3.92
C TYR A 61 -7.97 20.50 3.72
N LYS A 62 -6.89 20.69 2.94
CA LYS A 62 -6.33 22.00 2.66
C LYS A 62 -7.33 22.93 1.98
N ARG A 63 -8.12 22.42 1.02
CA ARG A 63 -9.18 23.22 0.37
C ARG A 63 -10.27 23.65 1.33
N ASP A 64 -10.70 22.79 2.24
CA ASP A 64 -11.72 23.15 3.23
C ASP A 64 -11.18 24.08 4.32
N ALA A 65 -9.90 23.96 4.68
CA ALA A 65 -9.18 24.93 5.51
C ALA A 65 -9.12 26.32 4.85
N ASP A 66 -8.70 26.39 3.58
CA ASP A 66 -8.63 27.65 2.83
C ASP A 66 -10.00 28.29 2.60
N ALA A 67 -11.06 27.47 2.55
CA ALA A 67 -12.45 27.92 2.49
C ALA A 67 -13.00 28.38 3.85
N GLY A 68 -12.22 28.32 4.93
CA GLY A 68 -12.62 28.70 6.28
C GLY A 68 -13.60 27.73 6.95
N LYS A 69 -13.76 26.51 6.42
CA LYS A 69 -14.58 25.46 7.05
C LYS A 69 -13.87 24.76 8.18
N ILE A 70 -12.56 24.87 8.26
CA ILE A 70 -11.75 24.32 9.35
C ILE A 70 -11.16 25.52 10.09
N ALA A 71 -11.30 25.53 11.41
CA ALA A 71 -10.67 26.55 12.24
C ALA A 71 -9.16 26.34 12.25
N VAL A 72 -8.45 27.08 11.40
CA VAL A 72 -6.99 27.06 11.32
C VAL A 72 -6.44 28.30 12.01
N ASN A 73 -5.48 28.12 12.91
CA ASN A 73 -4.74 29.25 13.49
C ASN A 73 -3.97 29.96 12.38
N ALA A 74 -3.89 31.30 12.42
CA ALA A 74 -3.25 32.10 11.37
C ALA A 74 -1.79 31.71 11.10
N ASP A 75 -1.11 31.09 12.07
CA ASP A 75 0.28 30.64 11.97
C ASP A 75 0.46 29.24 11.36
N ARG A 76 -0.63 28.55 11.00
CA ARG A 76 -0.58 27.19 10.42
C ARG A 76 -0.75 27.21 8.91
N SER A 77 -0.13 26.24 8.24
CA SER A 77 -0.15 26.09 6.78
C SER A 77 -1.53 25.73 6.21
N GLY A 78 -2.47 25.26 7.04
CA GLY A 78 -3.78 24.74 6.62
C GLY A 78 -3.77 23.29 6.17
N TYR A 79 -2.62 22.59 6.24
CA TYR A 79 -2.53 21.14 6.08
C TYR A 79 -2.90 20.41 7.37
N PRO A 80 -3.32 19.13 7.30
CA PRO A 80 -3.66 18.35 8.48
C PRO A 80 -2.42 18.16 9.37
N PRO A 81 -2.54 18.21 10.71
CA PRO A 81 -1.40 18.01 11.62
C PRO A 81 -0.89 16.56 11.62
N THR A 82 -1.77 15.60 11.36
CA THR A 82 -1.46 14.16 11.31
C THR A 82 -2.36 13.48 10.29
N LEU A 83 -2.00 12.25 9.86
CA LEU A 83 -2.90 11.44 9.03
C LEU A 83 -4.18 11.05 9.79
N ASP A 84 -4.11 10.87 11.11
CA ASP A 84 -5.27 10.53 11.94
C ASP A 84 -6.37 11.59 11.89
N ALA A 85 -6.00 12.88 11.79
CA ALA A 85 -6.95 13.98 11.65
C ALA A 85 -7.87 13.83 10.43
N LEU A 86 -7.43 13.12 9.37
CA LEU A 86 -8.24 12.86 8.18
C LEU A 86 -9.37 11.85 8.46
N VAL A 87 -9.22 10.97 9.45
CA VAL A 87 -10.18 9.92 9.81
C VAL A 87 -10.99 10.28 11.04
N GLU A 88 -10.38 10.87 12.07
CA GLU A 88 -11.09 11.32 13.27
C GLU A 88 -12.09 12.45 12.95
N GLY A 89 -11.78 13.22 11.91
CA GLY A 89 -12.58 14.32 11.42
C GLY A 89 -12.43 15.59 12.26
N VAL A 90 -12.65 16.73 11.61
CA VAL A 90 -12.53 18.06 12.20
C VAL A 90 -13.87 18.77 12.22
N ASP A 91 -14.08 19.67 13.18
CA ASP A 91 -15.34 20.39 13.29
C ASP A 91 -15.50 21.38 12.12
N ASP A 92 -16.71 21.42 11.55
CA ASP A 92 -17.08 22.35 10.49
C ASP A 92 -17.34 23.73 11.10
N ALA A 93 -16.40 24.66 10.94
CA ALA A 93 -16.50 26.02 11.45
C ALA A 93 -17.66 26.83 10.82
N THR A 94 -18.17 26.39 9.67
CA THR A 94 -19.36 27.02 9.05
C THR A 94 -20.67 26.53 9.66
N ASP A 95 -20.63 25.45 10.43
CA ASP A 95 -21.80 24.90 11.08
C ASP A 95 -22.06 25.57 12.42
N LEU A 96 -23.08 26.43 12.47
CA LEU A 96 -23.46 27.18 13.69
C LEU A 96 -23.90 26.27 14.85
N SER A 97 -24.23 25.00 14.59
CA SER A 97 -24.58 24.03 15.63
C SER A 97 -23.36 23.47 16.36
N GLY A 98 -22.19 23.46 15.70
CA GLY A 98 -20.97 22.86 16.21
C GLY A 98 -20.98 21.33 16.27
N GLU A 99 -22.01 20.68 15.71
CA GLU A 99 -22.15 19.21 15.77
C GLU A 99 -21.58 18.51 14.53
N ARG A 100 -21.47 19.22 13.40
CA ARG A 100 -21.01 18.61 12.15
C ARG A 100 -19.48 18.47 12.13
N LYS A 101 -19.02 17.24 11.89
CA LYS A 101 -17.63 16.92 11.56
C LYS A 101 -17.43 16.69 10.06
N LEU A 102 -16.29 17.15 9.56
CA LEU A 102 -15.78 16.91 8.22
C LEU A 102 -14.78 15.75 8.27
N TYR A 103 -15.01 14.73 7.45
CA TYR A 103 -14.16 13.54 7.34
C TYR A 103 -13.57 13.45 5.94
N PHE A 104 -12.27 13.18 5.85
CA PHE A 104 -11.53 13.17 4.58
C PHE A 104 -11.11 11.77 4.15
N LEU A 105 -10.90 10.87 5.12
CA LEU A 105 -10.63 9.45 4.90
C LEU A 105 -11.59 8.60 5.73
N ARG A 106 -11.95 7.42 5.19
CA ARG A 106 -12.70 6.40 5.94
C ARG A 106 -11.81 5.57 6.84
N ARG A 107 -10.55 5.40 6.44
CA ARG A 107 -9.47 4.73 7.15
C ARG A 107 -8.15 5.10 6.47
N ILE A 108 -7.05 5.00 7.20
CA ILE A 108 -5.71 5.17 6.64
C ILE A 108 -5.29 3.83 5.99
N PRO A 109 -5.02 3.78 4.68
CA PRO A 109 -4.46 2.58 4.08
C PRO A 109 -3.02 2.37 4.58
N ARG A 110 -2.60 1.11 4.74
CA ARG A 110 -1.22 0.74 5.09
C ARG A 110 -0.32 0.81 3.85
N ASP A 111 0.95 1.19 4.02
CA ASP A 111 1.96 1.02 2.98
C ASP A 111 2.15 -0.48 2.65
N PRO A 112 1.78 -0.95 1.45
CA PRO A 112 1.90 -2.36 1.07
C PRO A 112 3.37 -2.82 0.92
N MET A 113 4.33 -1.89 0.92
CA MET A 113 5.76 -2.19 0.79
C MET A 113 6.47 -2.35 2.15
N CYS A 114 5.84 -2.02 3.28
CA CYS A 114 6.54 -1.99 4.57
C CYS A 114 6.84 -3.38 5.16
N GLY A 115 6.07 -4.42 4.79
CA GLY A 115 6.20 -5.76 5.37
C GLY A 115 5.95 -5.82 6.89
N CYS A 116 5.19 -4.85 7.42
CA CYS A 116 5.07 -4.54 8.84
C CYS A 116 3.61 -4.72 9.31
N PRO A 117 3.13 -5.95 9.59
CA PRO A 117 1.71 -6.18 9.93
C PRO A 117 1.31 -5.60 11.29
N ASP A 118 2.24 -5.50 12.24
CA ASP A 118 1.98 -5.10 13.63
C ASP A 118 2.04 -3.59 13.86
N GLU A 119 2.56 -2.83 12.89
CA GLU A 119 2.66 -1.37 13.00
C GLU A 119 1.30 -0.73 12.69
N LEU A 120 0.99 0.46 13.19
CA LEU A 120 -0.26 1.14 12.84
C LEU A 120 -0.17 1.71 11.40
N PRO A 121 -1.26 1.69 10.59
CA PRO A 121 -1.23 2.15 9.20
C PRO A 121 -0.62 3.55 9.00
N GLU A 122 -0.95 4.49 9.87
CA GLU A 122 -0.45 5.87 9.86
C GLU A 122 1.05 5.98 10.10
N LYS A 123 1.66 5.00 10.78
CA LYS A 123 3.11 4.96 11.03
C LYS A 123 3.89 4.30 9.90
N THR A 124 3.22 3.64 8.96
CA THR A 124 3.89 2.97 7.84
C THR A 124 4.38 3.91 6.74
N TRP A 125 3.89 5.15 6.73
CA TRP A 125 4.21 6.17 5.72
C TRP A 125 5.32 7.10 6.18
N ALA A 126 6.21 7.50 5.26
CA ALA A 126 7.10 8.64 5.46
C ALA A 126 6.30 9.92 5.22
N LEU A 127 6.31 10.82 6.20
CA LEU A 127 5.57 12.07 6.12
C LEU A 127 6.49 13.21 5.71
N ARG A 128 5.92 14.17 5.00
CA ARG A 128 6.61 15.39 4.58
C ARG A 128 5.75 16.59 4.97
N SER A 129 6.35 17.57 5.65
CA SER A 129 5.70 18.83 6.01
C SER A 129 5.80 19.87 4.90
N TYR A 130 4.93 20.86 4.95
CA TYR A 130 4.85 21.96 3.99
C TYR A 130 6.12 22.83 3.98
N GLU A 131 6.76 23.01 5.13
CA GLU A 131 8.01 23.77 5.26
C GLU A 131 9.22 23.06 4.66
N SER A 132 9.11 21.74 4.42
CA SER A 132 10.22 20.95 3.90
C SER A 132 10.35 21.04 2.37
N SER A 133 11.60 21.09 1.90
CA SER A 133 11.88 21.16 0.46
C SER A 133 11.63 19.81 -0.23
N PRO A 134 11.33 19.79 -1.54
CA PRO A 134 11.16 18.54 -2.28
C PRO A 134 12.40 17.63 -2.29
N GLN A 135 13.60 18.21 -2.17
CA GLN A 135 14.87 17.46 -2.19
C GLN A 135 15.31 16.97 -0.80
N ASP A 136 14.75 17.54 0.27
CA ASP A 136 15.03 17.20 1.66
C ASP A 136 13.69 17.12 2.42
N PRO A 137 12.88 16.07 2.16
CA PRO A 137 11.59 15.89 2.79
C PRO A 137 11.78 15.58 4.28
N ARG A 138 11.08 16.33 5.13
CA ARG A 138 11.14 16.16 6.58
C ARG A 138 9.75 16.20 7.18
N GLU A 139 9.56 15.46 8.26
CA GLU A 139 8.37 15.60 9.11
C GLU A 139 8.39 16.97 9.80
N GLY A 140 7.22 17.44 10.22
CA GLY A 140 7.05 18.74 10.87
C GLY A 140 5.67 18.84 11.52
N ASP A 141 5.18 20.07 11.65
CA ASP A 141 3.91 20.36 12.35
C ASP A 141 2.65 19.99 11.53
N ASP A 142 2.82 19.65 10.26
CA ASP A 142 1.78 19.27 9.32
C ASP A 142 2.22 18.14 8.38
N VAL A 143 1.22 17.59 7.69
CA VAL A 143 1.38 16.58 6.65
C VAL A 143 0.96 17.18 5.30
N PHE A 144 1.96 17.59 4.52
CA PHE A 144 1.80 18.07 3.16
C PHE A 144 1.80 16.93 2.13
N ASP A 145 2.67 15.94 2.33
CA ASP A 145 2.80 14.80 1.42
C ASP A 145 3.17 13.52 2.18
N VAL A 146 2.95 12.38 1.53
CA VAL A 146 3.28 11.04 2.02
C VAL A 146 4.05 10.26 0.96
N ALA A 147 4.97 9.42 1.41
CA ALA A 147 5.70 8.49 0.56
C ALA A 147 5.88 7.13 1.26
N SER A 148 6.16 6.08 0.49
CA SER A 148 6.51 4.77 1.07
C SER A 148 7.86 4.86 1.79
N LYS A 149 7.99 4.19 2.94
CA LYS A 149 9.30 4.08 3.65
C LYS A 149 10.27 3.11 2.97
N SER A 150 9.78 2.33 2.01
CA SER A 150 10.58 1.32 1.32
C SER A 150 11.66 1.95 0.42
N SER A 151 12.89 1.50 0.60
CA SER A 151 14.04 1.83 -0.27
C SER A 151 14.14 0.92 -1.50
N LEU A 152 13.22 -0.03 -1.65
CA LEU A 152 13.21 -0.95 -2.78
C LEU A 152 12.92 -0.22 -4.10
N GLU A 153 13.46 -0.79 -5.16
CA GLU A 153 13.20 -0.38 -6.53
C GLU A 153 11.86 -0.97 -7.00
N ALA A 154 11.19 -0.29 -7.92
CA ALA A 154 9.99 -0.71 -8.61
C ALA A 154 10.31 -1.45 -9.91
N LEU A 155 9.30 -2.04 -10.54
CA LEU A 155 9.44 -2.76 -11.80
C LEU A 155 9.89 -1.88 -12.97
N ASP A 156 9.69 -0.57 -12.87
CA ASP A 156 10.12 0.43 -13.88
C ASP A 156 11.50 1.04 -13.59
N GLY A 157 12.14 0.65 -12.49
CA GLY A 157 13.47 1.12 -12.08
C GLY A 157 13.49 2.35 -11.16
N THR A 158 12.34 2.91 -10.81
CA THR A 158 12.24 4.01 -9.83
C THR A 158 12.17 3.47 -8.40
N HIS A 159 12.51 4.25 -7.36
CA HIS A 159 12.32 3.80 -5.98
C HIS A 159 10.92 4.14 -5.47
N TYR A 160 10.33 3.28 -4.64
CA TYR A 160 8.99 3.50 -4.09
C TYR A 160 8.87 4.75 -3.20
N LYS A 161 9.97 5.17 -2.56
CA LYS A 161 10.04 6.41 -1.79
C LYS A 161 9.95 7.69 -2.65
N ASP A 162 10.18 7.58 -3.96
CA ASP A 162 10.17 8.70 -4.90
C ASP A 162 8.80 8.84 -5.62
N TRP A 163 7.82 7.98 -5.27
CA TRP A 163 6.48 7.93 -5.84
C TRP A 163 5.50 8.89 -5.18
#